data_AF-A0A9J6GUU1-F1
#
_entry.id   AF-A0A9J6GUU1-F1
#
_cell.length_a   1.000
_cell.length_b   1.000
_cell.length_c   1.000
_cell.angle_alpha   90.00
_cell.angle_beta   90.00
_cell.angle_gamma   90.00
#
_symmetry.space_group_name_H-M   'P 1'
#
loop_
_entity.id
_entity.type
_entity.pdbx_description
1 polymer ?
#
loop_
_entity_poly.entity_id
_entity_poly.type
_entity_poly.pdbx_seq_one_letter_code
_entity_poly.pdbx_strand_id
1 'polypeptide(L)'
;MSVLSSCLRWLICLDTGDNTPRALAMTAFTLQSAMQLRSVVQQVALTLAVGEAALQFEHRALSASQVLVRGEHDQVLSFWLDGRILFVDSFGLQASLVDFSVARAQPPGEHVPPQ
;
A
#
# COMPACT_ATOMS: atom_id res chain seq x y z
N MET A 1 -18.83 -2.74 9.56
CA MET A 1 -17.57 -3.18 8.91
C MET A 1 -17.00 -1.96 8.22
N SER A 2 -16.17 -1.19 8.93
CA SER A 2 -15.81 0.17 8.53
C SER A 2 -14.80 0.15 7.38
N VAL A 3 -14.94 1.10 6.47
CA VAL A 3 -14.03 1.38 5.33
C VAL A 3 -12.56 1.47 5.78
N LEU A 4 -12.33 1.89 7.04
CA LEU A 4 -11.03 1.87 7.73
C LEU A 4 -10.35 0.48 7.73
N SER A 5 -11.10 -0.61 7.89
CA SER A 5 -10.55 -1.97 7.89
C SER A 5 -10.05 -2.42 6.51
N SER A 6 -10.63 -1.88 5.44
CA SER A 6 -10.21 -2.18 4.05
C SER A 6 -9.04 -1.30 3.62
N CYS A 7 -9.00 -0.03 4.04
CA CYS A 7 -7.87 0.86 3.75
C CYS A 7 -6.58 0.47 4.48
N LEU A 8 -6.69 0.05 5.75
CA LEU A 8 -5.53 -0.40 6.54
C LEU A 8 -4.93 -1.72 6.04
N ARG A 9 -5.72 -2.58 5.39
CA ARG A 9 -5.25 -3.86 4.82
C ARG A 9 -4.23 -3.68 3.70
N TRP A 10 -4.28 -2.55 2.98
CA TRP A 10 -3.32 -2.22 1.92
C TRP A 10 -2.12 -1.43 2.44
N LEU A 11 -2.33 -0.60 3.48
CA LEU A 11 -1.29 0.25 4.05
C LEU A 11 -0.30 -0.56 4.91
N ILE A 12 -0.78 -1.63 5.53
CA ILE A 12 0.02 -2.51 6.38
C ILE A 12 -0.12 -3.91 5.79
N CYS A 13 0.99 -4.48 5.31
CA CYS A 13 1.07 -5.89 5.00
C CYS A 13 0.85 -6.69 6.30
N LEU A 14 -0.41 -6.93 6.67
CA LEU A 14 -0.74 -7.92 7.68
C LEU A 14 -0.51 -9.27 7.03
N ASP A 15 0.69 -9.81 7.27
CA ASP A 15 1.05 -11.16 6.91
C ASP A 15 0.10 -12.11 7.66
N THR A 16 -0.97 -12.55 6.97
CA THR A 16 -1.90 -13.54 7.49
C THR A 16 -1.76 -14.81 6.68
N GLY A 17 -0.82 -15.67 7.07
CA GLY A 17 -0.84 -17.10 6.75
C GLY A 17 0.42 -17.65 6.07
N ASP A 18 0.93 -18.76 6.61
CA ASP A 18 2.15 -19.54 6.30
C ASP A 18 2.38 -20.00 4.84
N ASN A 19 1.68 -19.47 3.83
CA ASN A 19 1.81 -19.90 2.44
C ASN A 19 2.01 -18.75 1.42
N THR A 20 2.26 -17.53 1.89
CA THR A 20 2.57 -16.40 1.00
C THR A 20 4.04 -16.38 0.60
N PRO A 21 4.37 -16.11 -0.68
CA PRO A 21 5.75 -15.99 -1.12
C PRO A 21 6.47 -14.92 -0.28
N ARG A 22 7.70 -15.25 0.16
CA ARG A 22 8.51 -14.37 1.01
C ARG A 22 8.69 -13.02 0.33
N ALA A 23 8.21 -11.96 0.98
CA ALA A 23 8.40 -10.61 0.48
C ALA A 23 9.89 -10.21 0.62
N LEU A 24 10.42 -9.56 -0.41
CA LEU A 24 11.78 -9.04 -0.45
C LEU A 24 11.73 -7.52 -0.63
N ALA A 25 12.72 -6.81 -0.08
CA ALA A 25 12.89 -5.40 -0.42
C ALA A 25 13.03 -5.23 -1.95
N MET A 26 12.50 -4.15 -2.52
CA MET A 26 12.57 -3.88 -3.95
C MET A 26 14.02 -3.83 -4.45
N THR A 27 14.96 -3.43 -3.59
CA THR A 27 16.41 -3.44 -3.89
C THR A 27 17.01 -4.85 -4.01
N ALA A 28 16.36 -5.86 -3.41
CA ALA A 28 16.79 -7.26 -3.43
C ALA A 28 15.92 -8.14 -4.34
N PHE A 29 14.92 -7.56 -5.01
CA PHE A 29 13.99 -8.28 -5.87
C PHE A 29 14.37 -8.12 -7.36
N THR A 30 14.45 -9.23 -8.10
CA THR A 30 14.72 -9.20 -9.54
C THR A 30 13.43 -9.06 -10.34
N LEU A 31 13.14 -7.84 -10.78
CA LEU A 31 12.01 -7.55 -11.69
C LEU A 31 12.28 -8.15 -13.08
N GLN A 32 11.26 -8.79 -13.64
CA GLN A 32 11.34 -9.49 -14.94
C GLN A 32 10.94 -8.59 -16.12
N SER A 33 10.30 -7.45 -15.86
CA SER A 33 9.90 -6.50 -16.90
C SER A 33 9.73 -5.07 -16.39
N ALA A 34 9.77 -4.11 -17.31
CA ALA A 34 9.41 -2.72 -17.02
C ALA A 34 7.95 -2.58 -16.56
N MET A 35 7.05 -3.49 -16.97
CA MET A 35 5.66 -3.48 -16.55
C MET A 35 5.51 -3.83 -15.06
N GLN A 36 6.32 -4.76 -14.56
CA GLN A 36 6.39 -5.06 -13.13
C GLN A 36 6.87 -3.84 -12.32
N LEU A 37 7.93 -3.16 -12.77
CA LEU A 37 8.40 -1.94 -12.11
C LEU A 37 7.31 -0.87 -12.09
N ARG A 38 6.66 -0.62 -13.22
CA ARG A 38 5.57 0.36 -13.34
C ARG A 38 4.43 0.03 -12.39
N SER A 39 4.02 -1.24 -12.32
CA SER A 39 2.96 -1.68 -11.42
C SER A 39 3.34 -1.46 -9.96
N VAL A 40 4.54 -1.86 -9.54
CA VAL A 40 5.03 -1.63 -8.16
C VAL A 40 4.99 -0.14 -7.81
N VAL A 41 5.44 0.74 -8.70
CA VAL A 41 5.39 2.19 -8.48
C VAL A 41 3.94 2.71 -8.39
N GLN A 42 3.04 2.22 -9.25
CA GLN A 42 1.62 2.58 -9.20
C GLN A 42 0.95 2.13 -7.89
N GLN A 43 1.24 0.92 -7.45
CA GLN A 43 0.74 0.38 -6.18
C GLN A 43 1.23 1.23 -5.00
N VAL A 44 2.53 1.57 -4.95
CA VAL A 44 3.09 2.45 -3.91
C VAL A 44 2.42 3.83 -3.92
N ALA A 45 2.27 4.45 -5.09
CA ALA A 45 1.64 5.76 -5.21
C ALA A 45 0.18 5.74 -4.75
N LEU A 46 -0.58 4.71 -5.11
CA LEU A 46 -1.97 4.55 -4.69
C LEU A 46 -2.09 4.26 -3.20
N THR A 47 -1.21 3.43 -2.63
CA THR A 47 -1.17 3.19 -1.18
C THR A 47 -0.93 4.48 -0.41
N LEU A 48 -0.02 5.34 -0.88
CA LEU A 48 0.20 6.66 -0.29
C LEU A 48 -1.04 7.55 -0.45
N ALA A 49 -1.60 7.66 -1.65
CA ALA A 49 -2.78 8.49 -1.91
C ALA A 49 -3.99 8.07 -1.06
N VAL A 50 -4.21 6.76 -0.88
CA VAL A 50 -5.27 6.23 -0.01
C VAL A 50 -4.98 6.59 1.46
N GLY A 51 -3.73 6.48 1.90
CA GLY A 51 -3.32 6.90 3.24
C GLY A 51 -3.49 8.40 3.47
N GLU A 52 -3.09 9.23 2.52
CA GLU A 52 -3.23 10.69 2.54
C GLU A 52 -4.70 11.08 2.67
N ALA A 53 -5.56 10.51 1.82
CA ALA A 53 -7.00 10.80 1.82
C ALA A 53 -7.69 10.34 3.11
N ALA A 54 -7.31 9.18 3.66
CA ALA A 54 -7.98 8.61 4.82
C ALA A 54 -7.46 9.13 6.17
N LEU A 55 -6.15 9.42 6.26
CA LEU A 55 -5.44 9.62 7.53
C LEU A 55 -4.45 10.79 7.49
N GLN A 56 -4.44 11.62 6.44
CA GLN A 56 -3.37 12.61 6.24
C GLN A 56 -1.98 11.96 6.40
N PHE A 57 -1.85 10.72 5.91
CA PHE A 57 -0.65 9.91 6.11
C PHE A 57 0.55 10.48 5.35
N GLU A 58 1.69 10.50 6.01
CA GLU A 58 2.98 10.82 5.39
C GLU A 58 4.02 9.78 5.81
N HIS A 59 4.65 9.08 4.88
CA HIS A 59 5.68 8.08 5.21
C HIS A 59 7.01 8.71 5.66
N ARG A 60 7.35 9.90 5.12
CA ARG A 60 8.50 10.77 5.49
C ARG A 60 9.93 10.21 5.34
N ALA A 61 10.11 8.92 5.05
CA ALA A 61 11.41 8.31 4.80
C ALA A 61 11.44 7.32 3.62
N LEU A 62 10.42 7.35 2.75
CA LEU A 62 10.21 6.35 1.72
C LEU A 62 11.43 6.19 0.80
N SER A 63 11.89 4.95 0.70
CA SER A 63 12.95 4.53 -0.24
C SER A 63 12.68 3.13 -0.76
N ALA A 64 13.45 2.69 -1.77
CA ALA A 64 13.28 1.37 -2.37
C ALA A 64 13.48 0.20 -1.39
N SER A 65 14.24 0.38 -0.30
CA SER A 65 14.40 -0.66 0.72
C SER A 65 13.18 -0.80 1.65
N GLN A 66 12.31 0.22 1.71
CA GLN A 66 11.07 0.23 2.47
C GLN A 66 9.85 -0.19 1.65
N VAL A 67 10.07 -0.58 0.39
CA VAL A 67 9.06 -1.22 -0.45
C VAL A 67 9.36 -2.70 -0.46
N LEU A 68 8.47 -3.51 0.10
CA LEU A 68 8.51 -4.95 -0.02
C LEU A 68 7.73 -5.39 -1.25
N VAL A 69 8.29 -6.33 -2.01
CA VAL A 69 7.70 -6.92 -3.21
C VAL A 69 7.60 -8.44 -2.99
N ARG A 70 6.44 -9.00 -3.31
CA ARG A 70 6.20 -10.45 -3.31
C ARG A 70 5.41 -10.88 -4.55
N GLY A 71 5.38 -12.18 -4.80
CA GLY A 71 4.51 -12.76 -5.82
C GLY A 71 3.03 -12.56 -5.47
N GLU A 72 2.23 -12.29 -6.48
CA GLU A 72 0.78 -12.09 -6.40
C GLU A 72 0.07 -12.98 -7.42
N HIS A 73 -1.03 -13.60 -7.00
CA HIS A 73 -1.85 -14.46 -7.85
C HIS A 73 -2.95 -13.67 -8.56
N ASP A 74 -3.46 -12.62 -7.94
CA ASP A 74 -4.47 -11.76 -8.52
C ASP A 74 -3.87 -10.93 -9.66
N GLN A 75 -4.47 -10.98 -10.85
CA GLN A 75 -3.97 -10.24 -12.01
C GLN A 75 -4.17 -8.73 -11.88
N VAL A 76 -5.15 -8.31 -11.07
CA VAL A 76 -5.57 -6.91 -10.90
C VAL A 76 -5.76 -6.64 -9.41
N LEU A 77 -5.18 -5.53 -8.94
CA LEU A 77 -5.33 -5.02 -7.59
C LEU A 77 -6.27 -3.81 -7.59
N SER A 78 -7.13 -3.72 -6.58
CA SER A 78 -8.12 -2.64 -6.46
C SER A 78 -7.80 -1.70 -5.30
N PHE A 79 -7.83 -0.41 -5.54
CA PHE A 79 -7.58 0.66 -4.56
C PHE A 79 -8.82 1.54 -4.44
N TRP A 80 -9.23 1.87 -3.21
CA TRP A 80 -10.36 2.75 -2.96
C TRP A 80 -9.88 4.16 -2.62
N LEU A 81 -10.04 5.11 -3.55
CA LEU A 81 -9.58 6.49 -3.41
C LEU A 81 -10.73 7.45 -3.74
N ASP A 82 -11.06 8.34 -2.80
CA ASP A 82 -12.09 9.38 -2.97
C ASP A 82 -13.44 8.86 -3.50
N GLY A 83 -13.90 7.73 -2.95
CA GLY A 83 -15.18 7.12 -3.34
C GLY A 83 -15.16 6.38 -4.69
N ARG A 84 -13.98 6.19 -5.28
CA ARG A 84 -13.79 5.47 -6.55
C ARG A 84 -12.89 4.27 -6.36
N ILE A 85 -13.16 3.22 -7.13
CA ILE A 85 -12.27 2.06 -7.26
C ILE A 85 -11.32 2.31 -8.43
N LEU A 86 -10.03 2.25 -8.16
CA LEU A 86 -8.96 2.27 -9.15
C LEU A 86 -8.36 0.87 -9.27
N PHE A 87 -8.01 0.47 -10.48
CA PHE A 87 -7.46 -0.86 -10.78
C PHE A 87 -6.03 -0.73 -11.30
N VAL A 88 -5.16 -1.63 -10.84
CA VAL A 88 -3.77 -1.75 -11.30
C VAL A 88 -3.50 -3.20 -11.65
N ASP A 89 -3.02 -3.43 -12.87
CA ASP A 89 -2.52 -4.75 -13.26
C ASP A 89 -1.30 -5.11 -12.40
N SER A 90 -1.35 -6.22 -11.68
CA SER A 90 -0.30 -6.63 -10.73
C SER A 90 0.98 -7.09 -11.44
N PHE A 91 0.85 -7.61 -12.67
CA PHE A 91 1.90 -8.34 -13.38
C PHE A 91 2.56 -9.43 -12.50
N GLY A 92 1.75 -10.05 -11.65
CA GLY A 92 2.16 -11.11 -10.73
C GLY A 92 2.92 -10.62 -9.50
N LEU A 93 2.89 -9.32 -9.18
CA LEU A 93 3.55 -8.73 -8.02
C LEU A 93 2.62 -7.88 -7.16
N GLN A 94 2.84 -7.93 -5.85
CA GLN A 94 2.25 -7.03 -4.87
C GLN A 94 3.35 -6.26 -4.16
N ALA A 95 3.16 -4.94 -4.00
CA ALA A 95 4.03 -4.04 -3.27
C ALA A 95 3.39 -3.58 -1.94
N SER A 96 4.21 -3.54 -0.89
CA SER A 96 3.81 -3.11 0.45
C SER A 96 4.82 -2.13 1.03
N LEU A 97 4.35 -1.15 1.79
CA LEU A 97 5.21 -0.21 2.51
C LEU A 97 5.54 -0.75 3.91
N VAL A 98 6.75 -0.49 4.40
CA VAL A 98 7.22 -0.86 5.74
C VAL A 98 8.04 0.25 6.37
N ASP A 99 8.33 0.08 7.67
CA ASP A 99 9.12 1.03 8.47
C ASP A 99 8.49 2.43 8.55
N PHE A 100 7.45 2.51 9.38
CA PHE A 100 6.71 3.73 9.66
C PHE A 100 7.28 4.51 10.86
N SER A 101 8.53 4.27 11.24
CA SER A 101 9.15 4.81 12.48
C SER A 101 9.14 6.34 12.57
N VAL A 102 9.19 7.03 11.42
CA VAL A 102 9.11 8.50 11.32
C VAL A 102 7.87 9.00 10.57
N ALA A 103 6.95 8.09 10.24
CA ALA A 103 5.72 8.41 9.54
C ALA A 103 4.78 9.24 10.42
N ARG A 104 3.86 9.97 9.78
CA ARG A 104 2.79 10.71 10.44
C ARG A 104 1.45 10.22 9.93
N ALA A 105 0.46 10.21 10.80
CA ALA A 105 -0.93 9.98 10.46
C ALA A 105 -1.78 10.75 11.47
N GLN A 106 -2.82 11.42 10.97
CA GLN A 106 -3.86 12.01 11.79
C GLN A 106 -5.07 11.07 11.74
N PRO A 107 -5.54 10.55 12.89
CA PRO A 107 -6.80 9.81 12.90
C PRO A 107 -7.92 10.70 12.36
N PRO A 108 -8.92 10.15 11.64
CA PRO A 108 -10.02 10.93 11.11
C PRO A 108 -10.63 11.73 12.26
N GLY A 109 -10.63 13.04 12.11
CA GLY A 109 -10.97 13.96 13.20
C GLY A 109 -12.32 13.58 13.80
N GLU A 110 -12.34 13.39 15.12
CA GLU A 110 -13.59 13.43 15.88
C GLU A 110 -14.20 14.79 15.60
N HIS A 111 -15.29 14.79 14.83
CA HIS A 111 -16.04 15.98 14.51
C HIS A 111 -16.61 16.52 15.83
N VAL A 112 -15.85 17.37 16.54
CA VAL A 112 -16.36 18.08 17.70
C VAL A 112 -17.36 19.11 17.18
N PRO A 113 -18.68 18.92 17.38
CA PRO A 113 -19.65 19.90 16.93
C PRO A 113 -19.37 21.24 17.63
N PRO A 114 -19.54 22.38 16.93
CA PRO A 114 -19.42 23.68 17.56
C PRO A 114 -20.44 23.79 18.71
N GLN A 115 -19.99 24.34 19.85
CA GLN A 115 -20.85 24.66 20.99
C GLN A 115 -21.66 25.93 20.74
#